data_AF-A0A1A2FN28-F1
#
_entry.id   AF-A0A1A2FN28-F1
#
_cell.length_a   1.000
_cell.length_b   1.000
_cell.length_c   1.000
_cell.angle_alpha   90.00
_cell.angle_beta   90.00
_cell.angle_gamma   90.00
#
_symmetry.space_group_name_H-M   'P 1'
#
loop_
_entity.id
_entity.type
_entity.pdbx_description
1 polymer ?
#
loop_
_entity_poly.entity_id
_entity_poly.type
_entity_poly.pdbx_seq_one_letter_code
_entity_poly.pdbx_strand_id
1 'polypeptide(L)'
;MAPHFSMATANEAAAVVEICRRLDGIPLAIELAASRMASMTAIEVRDRLDQRFRLLVGARRGVERHQTLRHAVAWSYALLDEPERALLERCSVFAGGFDLEGARAVAGIQDQFAVLNLLDALVRKSLVVAHRSTGKTRFSMLETIRQFADEQLEASDDGEATRQAHARYFAEREPDVLALWDSSRQRDAYGWLVTELANLRTAFRWAAAHDHLDTAAAIAVYAGYLGGWIELHEPSTWAEELIGRARAVDHPRLGQLYVIAAECYRTGRLTDGVGYADAAVAILGTGHFDDMLFDIEPTALGGTYITVGFIDRWLALCRKRLACGEGMSAFNRGSMVMALATAGEFDEAKAASEELLDAADATDNPGAQAFALLAYGYVWRDANPTAAYEALRRGLMVAHDSGNRMIESYTAVNLSAFAAANRDPMDALDFLTLAIKNFFDTGSYSHMVSPLAVLASHLDRIGRYEAAATIVGFSFTAFALATFPEIDAAVAHLRQALGEDVYQSLTDAGGKMANADAARYALDQIDQARAE
;
A
#
# COMPACT_ATOMS: atom_id res chain seq x y z
N MET A 1 26.22 -6.97 24.57
CA MET A 1 25.56 -5.88 23.82
C MET A 1 26.60 -5.21 22.95
N ALA A 2 26.34 -5.04 21.66
CA ALA A 2 27.21 -4.26 20.79
C ALA A 2 27.11 -2.76 21.17
N PRO A 3 28.19 -1.97 21.13
CA PRO A 3 28.21 -0.61 21.70
C PRO A 3 27.39 0.46 20.95
N HIS A 4 26.75 0.10 19.83
CA HIS A 4 26.02 1.02 18.96
C HIS A 4 24.56 0.58 18.70
N PHE A 5 24.06 -0.45 19.37
CA PHE A 5 22.67 -0.87 19.22
C PHE A 5 21.76 0.06 20.02
N SER A 6 20.91 0.81 19.32
CA SER A 6 19.87 1.67 19.89
C SER A 6 18.54 1.32 19.25
N MET A 7 17.48 1.15 20.05
CA MET A 7 16.10 1.05 19.56
C MET A 7 15.46 2.44 19.54
N ALA A 8 16.13 3.42 18.92
CA ALA A 8 15.71 4.82 18.99
C ALA A 8 14.55 5.15 18.06
N THR A 9 14.25 4.29 17.08
CA THR A 9 13.21 4.54 16.08
C THR A 9 12.18 3.41 16.01
N ALA A 10 10.91 3.76 15.80
CA ALA A 10 9.81 2.79 15.63
C ALA A 10 10.07 1.81 14.48
N ASN A 11 10.75 2.26 13.42
CA ASN A 11 11.11 1.44 12.26
C ASN A 11 12.15 0.36 12.57
N GLU A 12 13.12 0.65 13.45
CA GLU A 12 14.08 -0.36 13.92
C GLU A 12 13.41 -1.37 14.83
N ALA A 13 12.50 -0.93 15.71
CA ALA A 13 11.72 -1.85 16.55
C ALA A 13 10.83 -2.77 15.69
N ALA A 14 10.15 -2.23 14.68
CA ALA A 14 9.36 -3.00 13.73
C ALA A 14 10.23 -3.98 12.92
N ALA A 15 11.44 -3.56 12.51
CA ALA A 15 12.39 -4.45 11.85
C ALA A 15 12.88 -5.58 12.77
N VAL A 16 13.13 -5.32 14.05
CA VAL A 16 13.50 -6.36 15.03
C VAL A 16 12.35 -7.32 15.28
N VAL A 17 11.12 -6.83 15.42
CA VAL A 17 9.93 -7.68 15.55
C VAL A 17 9.77 -8.56 14.31
N GLU A 18 9.94 -7.99 13.12
CA GLU A 18 9.86 -8.70 11.85
C GLU A 18 11.00 -9.72 11.71
N ILE A 19 12.23 -9.38 12.12
CA ILE A 19 13.36 -10.34 12.18
C ILE A 19 13.02 -11.50 13.12
N CYS A 20 12.57 -11.22 14.35
CA CYS A 20 12.19 -12.25 15.32
C CYS A 20 11.06 -13.13 14.79
N ARG A 21 10.08 -12.54 14.10
CA ARG A 21 8.95 -13.25 13.47
C ARG A 21 9.42 -14.13 12.30
N ARG A 22 10.22 -13.60 11.38
CA ARG A 22 10.77 -14.32 10.22
C ARG A 22 11.80 -15.39 10.60
N LEU A 23 12.34 -15.31 11.82
CA LEU A 23 13.24 -16.30 12.42
C LEU A 23 12.53 -17.20 13.44
N ASP A 24 11.20 -17.22 13.44
CA ASP A 24 10.34 -18.10 14.25
C ASP A 24 10.58 -18.00 15.77
N GLY A 25 11.11 -16.87 16.25
CA GLY A 25 11.49 -16.72 17.65
C GLY A 25 12.67 -17.62 18.07
N ILE A 26 13.34 -18.30 17.13
CA ILE A 26 14.42 -19.25 17.41
C ILE A 26 15.60 -18.45 18.01
N PRO A 27 15.95 -18.64 19.30
CA PRO A 27 16.92 -17.78 19.99
C PRO A 27 18.27 -17.70 19.28
N LEU A 28 18.70 -18.80 18.67
CA LEU A 28 19.95 -18.88 17.91
C LEU A 28 19.91 -18.09 16.59
N ALA A 29 18.80 -18.17 15.86
CA ALA A 29 18.67 -17.44 14.61
C ALA A 29 18.68 -15.93 14.89
N ILE A 30 18.00 -15.52 15.96
CA ILE A 30 18.02 -14.15 16.48
C ILE A 30 19.43 -13.75 16.91
N GLU A 31 20.18 -14.61 17.61
CA GLU A 31 21.57 -14.36 18.00
C GLU A 31 22.49 -14.16 16.78
N LEU A 32 22.32 -14.98 15.73
CA LEU A 32 23.08 -14.87 14.49
C LEU A 32 22.72 -13.60 13.70
N ALA A 33 21.44 -13.25 13.62
CA ALA A 33 20.99 -12.00 13.02
C ALA A 33 21.52 -10.79 13.81
N ALA A 34 21.47 -10.85 15.14
CA ALA A 34 22.02 -9.83 16.03
C ALA A 34 23.54 -9.69 15.87
N SER A 35 24.27 -10.78 15.59
CA SER A 35 25.72 -10.72 15.31
C SER A 35 26.07 -9.92 14.06
N ARG A 36 25.15 -9.83 13.09
CA ARG A 36 25.30 -8.99 11.89
C ARG A 36 25.04 -7.51 12.14
N MET A 37 24.41 -7.18 13.26
CA MET A 37 24.14 -5.79 13.63
C MET A 37 25.40 -5.01 14.01
N ALA A 38 26.55 -5.68 14.11
CA ALA A 38 27.86 -5.01 14.21
C ALA A 38 28.33 -4.40 12.88
N SER A 39 27.74 -4.77 11.75
CA SER A 39 28.15 -4.33 10.40
C SER A 39 26.98 -3.91 9.51
N MET A 40 25.74 -4.03 9.99
CA MET A 40 24.49 -3.80 9.25
C MET A 40 23.41 -3.28 10.20
N THR A 41 22.44 -2.53 9.71
CA THR A 41 21.26 -2.12 10.51
C THR A 41 20.23 -3.25 10.65
N ALA A 42 19.29 -3.15 11.60
CA ALA A 42 18.22 -4.14 11.74
C ALA A 42 17.31 -4.21 10.49
N ILE A 43 17.08 -3.07 9.83
CA ILE A 43 16.33 -2.96 8.58
C ILE A 43 17.08 -3.72 7.46
N GLU A 44 18.38 -3.51 7.34
CA GLU A 44 19.22 -4.17 6.34
C GLU A 44 19.33 -5.69 6.55
N VAL A 45 19.30 -6.15 7.80
CA VAL A 45 19.24 -7.56 8.15
C VAL A 45 17.88 -8.13 7.77
N ARG A 46 16.77 -7.47 8.13
CA ARG A 46 15.39 -7.84 7.77
C ARG A 46 15.22 -8.03 6.27
N ASP A 47 15.69 -7.08 5.47
CA ASP A 47 15.52 -7.06 4.00
C ASP A 47 16.36 -8.13 3.29
N ARG A 48 17.39 -8.65 3.97
CA ARG A 48 18.27 -9.70 3.43
C ARG A 48 18.01 -11.07 4.04
N LEU A 49 16.98 -11.22 4.88
CA LEU A 49 16.53 -12.51 5.39
C LEU A 49 15.99 -13.43 4.28
N ASP A 50 15.66 -12.90 3.10
CA ASP A 50 15.35 -13.70 1.92
C ASP A 50 16.56 -14.55 1.46
N GLN A 51 17.77 -14.08 1.78
CA GLN A 51 19.03 -14.80 1.59
C GLN A 51 19.64 -15.22 2.93
N ARG A 52 18.81 -15.48 3.94
CA ARG A 52 19.21 -15.77 5.33
C ARG A 52 20.35 -16.76 5.47
N PHE A 53 20.49 -17.74 4.58
CA PHE A 53 21.64 -18.65 4.64
C PHE A 53 22.94 -17.90 4.32
N ARG A 54 23.04 -17.16 3.22
CA ARG A 54 24.25 -16.35 2.95
C ARG A 54 24.50 -15.31 4.05
N LEU A 55 23.43 -14.71 4.56
CA LEU A 55 23.51 -13.71 5.63
C LEU A 55 23.98 -14.30 6.97
N LEU A 56 23.45 -15.47 7.38
CA LEU A 56 23.69 -16.09 8.70
C LEU A 56 24.88 -17.09 8.71
N VAL A 57 25.36 -17.54 7.55
CA VAL A 57 26.43 -18.57 7.40
C VAL A 57 27.86 -18.07 7.69
N GLY A 58 28.08 -16.77 7.90
CA GLY A 58 29.43 -16.26 8.18
C GLY A 58 30.03 -16.63 9.54
N ALA A 59 29.28 -17.30 10.43
CA ALA A 59 29.81 -17.88 11.66
C ALA A 59 29.88 -19.40 11.53
N ARG A 60 31.09 -19.96 11.61
CA ARG A 60 31.44 -21.39 11.48
C ARG A 60 30.54 -22.38 12.27
N ARG A 61 29.82 -21.91 13.30
CA ARG A 61 28.89 -22.69 14.14
C ARG A 61 27.44 -22.79 13.60
N GLY A 62 27.03 -21.94 12.66
CA GLY A 62 25.70 -21.98 12.05
C GLY A 62 25.54 -23.16 11.08
N VAL A 63 26.58 -23.47 10.31
CA VAL A 63 26.57 -24.53 9.28
C VAL A 63 26.34 -25.92 9.90
N GLU A 64 26.97 -26.24 11.04
CA GLU A 64 26.82 -27.54 11.71
C GLU A 64 25.40 -27.76 12.27
N ARG A 65 24.78 -26.72 12.85
CA ARG A 65 23.39 -26.79 13.34
C ARG A 65 22.37 -26.80 12.20
N HIS A 66 22.64 -26.10 11.09
CA HIS A 66 21.81 -26.17 9.89
C HIS A 66 21.85 -27.56 9.24
N GLN A 67 23.02 -28.21 9.19
CA GLN A 67 23.10 -29.61 8.79
C GLN A 67 22.26 -30.49 9.72
N THR A 68 22.35 -30.30 11.04
CA THR A 68 21.57 -31.07 12.02
C THR A 68 20.05 -30.88 11.84
N LEU A 69 19.58 -29.63 11.67
CA LEU A 69 18.16 -29.34 11.41
C LEU A 69 17.70 -29.90 10.06
N ARG A 70 18.52 -29.78 9.02
CA ARG A 70 18.23 -30.36 7.71
C ARG A 70 18.17 -31.89 7.77
N HIS A 71 19.05 -32.52 8.52
CA HIS A 71 19.02 -33.97 8.78
C HIS A 71 17.75 -34.38 9.54
N ALA A 72 17.31 -33.59 10.53
CA ALA A 72 16.06 -33.85 11.23
C ALA A 72 14.84 -33.72 10.30
N VAL A 73 14.79 -32.70 9.44
CA VAL A 73 13.73 -32.56 8.42
C VAL A 73 13.76 -33.72 7.44
N ALA A 74 14.94 -34.12 6.94
CA ALA A 74 15.09 -35.24 6.02
C ALA A 74 14.62 -36.56 6.65
N TRP A 75 14.87 -36.77 7.95
CA TRP A 75 14.36 -37.93 8.68
C TRP A 75 12.83 -37.90 8.79
N SER A 76 12.24 -36.77 9.20
CA SER A 76 10.78 -36.62 9.27
C SER A 76 10.12 -36.81 7.90
N TYR A 77 10.74 -36.30 6.83
CA TYR A 77 10.30 -36.49 5.45
C TYR A 77 10.39 -37.95 5.00
N ALA A 78 11.45 -38.68 5.37
CA ALA A 78 11.59 -40.10 5.04
C ALA A 78 10.51 -40.99 5.70
N LEU A 79 9.85 -40.52 6.76
CA LEU A 79 8.74 -41.20 7.43
C LEU A 79 7.37 -40.92 6.79
N LEU A 80 7.32 -40.05 5.78
CA LEU A 80 6.11 -39.81 5.01
C LEU A 80 5.86 -40.92 4.01
N ASP A 81 4.59 -41.26 3.83
CA ASP A 81 4.15 -42.02 2.67
C ASP A 81 4.14 -41.14 1.41
N GLU A 82 3.94 -41.76 0.25
CA GLU A 82 4.11 -41.04 -1.00
C GLU A 82 3.10 -39.90 -1.22
N PRO A 83 1.78 -40.10 -0.98
CA PRO A 83 0.81 -39.01 -1.04
C PRO A 83 1.12 -37.83 -0.10
N GLU A 84 1.64 -38.11 1.10
CA GLU A 84 2.06 -37.08 2.05
C GLU A 84 3.30 -36.30 1.57
N ARG A 85 4.30 -36.99 0.98
CA ARG A 85 5.50 -36.34 0.41
C ARG A 85 5.13 -35.42 -0.73
N ALA A 86 4.38 -35.95 -1.69
CA ALA A 86 3.92 -35.18 -2.85
C ALA A 86 3.13 -33.94 -2.42
N LEU A 87 2.26 -34.04 -1.41
CA LEU A 87 1.53 -32.87 -0.91
C LEU A 87 2.47 -31.86 -0.23
N LEU A 88 3.39 -32.30 0.62
CA LEU A 88 4.33 -31.41 1.30
C LEU A 88 5.22 -30.65 0.30
N GLU A 89 5.74 -31.36 -0.70
CA GLU A 89 6.51 -30.82 -1.82
C GLU A 89 5.69 -29.80 -2.61
N ARG A 90 4.47 -30.15 -3.01
CA ARG A 90 3.63 -29.25 -3.81
C ARG A 90 3.21 -28.00 -3.04
N CYS A 91 2.97 -28.11 -1.73
CA CYS A 91 2.67 -26.96 -0.89
C CYS A 91 3.88 -26.04 -0.67
N SER A 92 5.12 -26.49 -0.95
CA SER A 92 6.35 -25.69 -0.72
C SER A 92 6.41 -24.38 -1.51
N VAL A 93 5.63 -24.31 -2.59
CA VAL A 93 5.48 -23.12 -3.45
C VAL A 93 4.83 -21.92 -2.73
N PHE A 94 4.09 -22.15 -1.63
CA PHE A 94 3.45 -21.09 -0.86
C PHE A 94 4.44 -20.41 0.10
N ALA A 95 4.72 -19.12 -0.13
CA ALA A 95 5.57 -18.29 0.73
C ALA A 95 4.84 -17.66 1.94
N GLY A 96 3.50 -17.59 1.91
CA GLY A 96 2.64 -16.95 2.93
C GLY A 96 1.72 -17.90 3.68
N GLY A 97 2.00 -19.20 3.65
CA GLY A 97 1.03 -20.23 4.02
C GLY A 97 -0.11 -20.34 3.00
N PHE A 98 -1.12 -21.14 3.31
CA PHE A 98 -2.19 -21.46 2.37
C PHE A 98 -3.45 -21.93 3.08
N ASP A 99 -4.59 -21.86 2.40
CA ASP A 99 -5.83 -22.50 2.82
C ASP A 99 -6.02 -23.86 2.12
N LEU A 100 -7.09 -24.56 2.49
CA LEU A 100 -7.40 -25.88 1.92
C LEU A 100 -7.63 -25.82 0.41
N GLU A 101 -8.24 -24.74 -0.12
CA GLU A 101 -8.44 -24.59 -1.55
C GLU A 101 -7.13 -24.37 -2.30
N GLY A 102 -6.19 -23.60 -1.74
CA GLY A 102 -4.84 -23.46 -2.28
C GLY A 102 -4.09 -24.80 -2.30
N ALA A 103 -4.13 -25.57 -1.20
CA ALA A 103 -3.55 -26.91 -1.15
C ALA A 103 -4.15 -27.83 -2.22
N ARG A 104 -5.48 -27.79 -2.38
CA ARG A 104 -6.22 -28.58 -3.38
C ARG A 104 -5.78 -28.24 -4.81
N ALA A 105 -5.63 -26.95 -5.09
CA ALA A 105 -5.23 -26.46 -6.40
C ALA A 105 -3.82 -26.95 -6.79
N VAL A 106 -2.84 -26.85 -5.90
CA VAL A 106 -1.46 -27.31 -6.19
C VAL A 106 -1.33 -28.83 -6.13
N ALA A 107 -2.13 -29.51 -5.31
CA ALA A 107 -2.14 -30.96 -5.24
C ALA A 107 -2.73 -31.62 -6.49
N GLY A 108 -3.57 -30.91 -7.25
CA GLY A 108 -4.29 -31.48 -8.40
C GLY A 108 -5.36 -32.51 -8.01
N ILE A 109 -5.75 -32.56 -6.73
CA ILE A 109 -6.72 -33.52 -6.18
C ILE A 109 -8.09 -32.82 -6.10
N GLN A 110 -9.13 -33.38 -6.70
CA GLN A 110 -10.47 -32.75 -6.65
C GLN A 110 -11.20 -33.00 -5.33
N ASP A 111 -10.97 -34.15 -4.69
CA ASP A 111 -11.60 -34.49 -3.41
C ASP A 111 -10.97 -33.70 -2.25
N GLN A 112 -11.74 -32.77 -1.70
CA GLN A 112 -11.36 -31.94 -0.57
C GLN A 112 -11.02 -32.77 0.68
N PHE A 113 -11.72 -33.87 0.94
CA PHE A 113 -11.48 -34.69 2.12
C PHE A 113 -10.18 -35.49 2.00
N ALA A 114 -9.81 -35.90 0.78
CA ALA A 114 -8.52 -36.54 0.53
C ALA A 114 -7.35 -35.59 0.86
N VAL A 115 -7.41 -34.33 0.37
CA VAL A 115 -6.38 -33.32 0.70
C VAL A 115 -6.36 -33.01 2.19
N LEU A 116 -7.53 -32.89 2.83
CA LEU A 116 -7.63 -32.63 4.26
C LEU A 116 -7.01 -33.76 5.10
N ASN A 117 -7.24 -35.03 4.74
CA ASN A 117 -6.64 -36.17 5.44
C ASN A 117 -5.10 -36.13 5.37
N LEU A 118 -4.54 -35.75 4.23
CA LEU A 118 -3.09 -35.60 4.06
C LEU A 118 -2.54 -34.42 4.87
N LEU A 119 -3.23 -33.27 4.86
CA LEU A 119 -2.85 -32.13 5.71
C LEU A 119 -2.92 -32.48 7.20
N ASP A 120 -3.95 -33.20 7.64
CA ASP A 120 -4.07 -33.68 9.02
C ASP A 120 -2.91 -34.60 9.40
N ALA A 121 -2.48 -35.47 8.49
CA ALA A 121 -1.32 -36.35 8.71
C ALA A 121 -0.02 -35.53 8.82
N LEU A 122 0.21 -34.57 7.93
CA LEU A 122 1.36 -33.66 7.97
C LEU A 122 1.36 -32.79 9.24
N VAL A 123 0.20 -32.35 9.71
CA VAL A 123 0.04 -31.62 10.98
C VAL A 123 0.38 -32.51 12.18
N ARG A 124 -0.11 -33.76 12.22
CA ARG A 124 0.24 -34.72 13.30
C ARG A 124 1.74 -35.01 13.34
N LYS A 125 2.40 -35.00 12.17
CA LYS A 125 3.85 -35.18 12.03
C LYS A 125 4.64 -33.87 12.19
N SER A 126 3.97 -32.76 12.53
CA SER A 126 4.57 -31.43 12.75
C SER A 126 5.36 -30.88 11.55
N LEU A 127 5.01 -31.30 10.34
CA LEU A 127 5.59 -30.77 9.10
C LEU A 127 4.81 -29.58 8.56
N VAL A 128 3.52 -29.49 8.92
CA VAL A 128 2.62 -28.38 8.64
C VAL A 128 2.00 -27.90 9.95
N VAL A 129 1.80 -26.59 10.10
CA VAL A 129 1.15 -25.96 11.25
C VAL A 129 -0.20 -25.41 10.83
N ALA A 130 -1.25 -25.76 11.57
CA ALA A 130 -2.61 -25.27 11.35
C ALA A 130 -2.95 -24.12 12.32
N HIS A 131 -3.20 -22.94 11.77
CA HIS A 131 -3.64 -21.73 12.47
C HIS A 131 -5.15 -21.59 12.42
N ARG A 132 -5.80 -21.42 13.59
CA ARG A 132 -7.26 -21.40 13.75
C ARG A 132 -7.79 -20.06 14.26
N SER A 133 -7.23 -18.94 13.81
CA SER A 133 -7.44 -17.62 14.44
C SER A 133 -8.64 -16.82 13.90
N THR A 134 -9.20 -17.10 12.73
CA THR A 134 -10.15 -16.18 12.05
C THR A 134 -11.33 -16.86 11.36
N GLY A 135 -11.85 -17.96 11.92
CA GLY A 135 -13.00 -18.68 11.35
C GLY A 135 -12.70 -19.51 10.08
N LYS A 136 -11.48 -19.38 9.51
CA LYS A 136 -10.91 -20.28 8.52
C LYS A 136 -9.58 -20.85 9.04
N THR A 137 -9.30 -22.11 8.73
CA THR A 137 -8.00 -22.73 9.03
C THR A 137 -7.00 -22.34 7.96
N ARG A 138 -5.86 -21.79 8.37
CA ARG A 138 -4.70 -21.61 7.48
C ARG A 138 -3.59 -22.56 7.86
N PHE A 139 -2.92 -23.09 6.86
CA PHE A 139 -1.77 -23.95 7.00
C PHE A 139 -0.51 -23.16 6.69
N SER A 140 0.59 -23.52 7.34
CA SER A 140 1.91 -22.95 7.08
C SER A 140 2.97 -24.02 7.29
N MET A 141 4.13 -23.84 6.67
CA MET A 141 5.30 -24.65 6.94
C MET A 141 6.35 -23.79 7.62
N LEU A 142 7.09 -24.39 8.55
CA LEU A 142 8.32 -23.77 9.01
C LEU A 142 9.24 -23.60 7.81
N GLU A 143 9.87 -22.44 7.68
CA GLU A 143 10.57 -22.07 6.45
C GLU A 143 11.71 -23.04 6.11
N THR A 144 12.31 -23.70 7.11
CA THR A 144 13.30 -24.78 6.88
C THR A 144 12.71 -26.04 6.24
N ILE A 145 11.47 -26.39 6.59
CA ILE A 145 10.73 -27.51 5.99
C ILE A 145 10.29 -27.14 4.59
N ARG A 146 9.74 -25.92 4.43
CA ARG A 146 9.32 -25.39 3.13
C ARG A 146 10.46 -25.45 2.11
N GLN A 147 11.63 -24.94 2.46
CA GLN A 147 12.78 -24.96 1.55
C GLN A 147 13.26 -26.38 1.24
N PHE A 148 13.33 -27.28 2.23
CA PHE A 148 13.68 -28.67 1.97
C PHE A 148 12.70 -29.32 0.98
N ALA A 149 11.39 -29.09 1.18
CA ALA A 149 10.34 -29.60 0.32
C ALA A 149 10.37 -28.96 -1.09
N ASP A 150 10.71 -27.67 -1.21
CA ASP A 150 10.89 -26.97 -2.49
C ASP A 150 12.08 -27.53 -3.28
N GLU A 151 13.18 -27.85 -2.61
CA GLU A 151 14.32 -28.54 -3.24
C GLU A 151 13.97 -29.97 -3.69
N GLN A 152 13.10 -30.68 -2.97
CA GLN A 152 12.59 -31.99 -3.42
C GLN A 152 11.65 -31.82 -4.63
N LEU A 153 10.78 -30.81 -4.60
CA LEU A 153 9.89 -30.47 -5.70
C LEU A 153 10.68 -30.11 -6.97
N GLU A 154 11.77 -29.33 -6.85
CA GLU A 154 12.67 -28.99 -7.97
C GLU A 154 13.37 -30.21 -8.57
N ALA A 155 13.64 -31.24 -7.75
CA ALA A 155 14.20 -32.51 -8.21
C ALA A 155 13.16 -33.46 -8.81
N SER A 156 11.87 -33.14 -8.68
CA SER A 156 10.74 -33.91 -9.23
C SER A 156 10.33 -33.42 -10.62
N ASP A 157 9.66 -34.26 -11.39
CA ASP A 157 9.07 -33.88 -12.69
C ASP A 157 7.83 -32.96 -12.53
N ASP A 158 7.31 -32.81 -11.30
CA ASP A 158 6.07 -32.09 -11.01
C ASP A 158 6.27 -30.60 -10.67
N GLY A 159 7.52 -30.13 -10.53
CA GLY A 159 7.82 -28.78 -10.03
C GLY A 159 7.23 -27.66 -10.89
N GLU A 160 7.39 -27.75 -12.21
CA GLU A 160 6.86 -26.74 -13.14
C GLU A 160 5.33 -26.71 -13.14
N ALA A 161 4.69 -27.88 -13.24
CA ALA A 161 3.23 -27.99 -13.21
C ALA A 161 2.64 -27.48 -11.89
N THR A 162 3.32 -27.70 -10.77
CA THR A 162 2.92 -27.22 -9.45
C THR A 162 3.00 -25.70 -9.35
N ARG A 163 4.11 -25.09 -9.79
CA ARG A 163 4.28 -23.63 -9.77
C ARG A 163 3.29 -22.96 -10.74
N GLN A 164 2.99 -23.59 -11.88
CA GLN A 164 1.92 -23.15 -12.78
C GLN A 164 0.54 -23.21 -12.12
N ALA A 165 0.21 -24.31 -11.45
CA ALA A 165 -1.06 -24.45 -10.73
C ALA A 165 -1.21 -23.40 -9.62
N HIS A 166 -0.13 -23.12 -8.89
CA HIS A 166 -0.08 -22.05 -7.89
C HIS A 166 -0.31 -20.67 -8.49
N ALA A 167 0.39 -20.33 -9.58
CA ALA A 167 0.23 -19.03 -10.22
C ALA A 167 -1.18 -18.85 -10.79
N ARG A 168 -1.72 -19.89 -11.45
CA ARG A 168 -3.10 -19.89 -11.94
C ARG A 168 -4.12 -19.76 -10.82
N TYR A 169 -3.94 -20.48 -9.71
CA TYR A 169 -4.83 -20.39 -8.54
C TYR A 169 -4.99 -18.94 -8.08
N PHE A 170 -3.88 -18.20 -7.93
CA PHE A 170 -3.92 -16.81 -7.51
C PHE A 170 -4.44 -15.85 -8.59
N ALA A 171 -4.16 -16.10 -9.88
CA ALA A 171 -4.79 -15.32 -10.94
C ALA A 171 -6.32 -15.49 -10.96
N GLU A 172 -6.81 -16.70 -10.73
CA GLU A 172 -8.24 -17.03 -10.68
C GLU A 172 -8.97 -16.51 -9.43
N ARG A 173 -8.27 -15.91 -8.45
CA ARG A 173 -8.90 -15.24 -7.29
C ARG A 173 -9.46 -13.86 -7.61
N GLU A 174 -9.06 -13.27 -8.73
CA GLU A 174 -9.42 -11.89 -9.09
C GLU A 174 -10.93 -11.62 -8.97
N PRO A 175 -11.85 -12.41 -9.56
CA PRO A 175 -13.27 -12.08 -9.52
C PRO A 175 -13.84 -12.09 -8.10
N ASP A 176 -13.45 -13.08 -7.28
CA ASP A 176 -13.94 -13.23 -5.91
C ASP A 176 -13.46 -12.10 -5.00
N VAL A 177 -12.19 -11.70 -5.16
CA VAL A 177 -11.59 -10.64 -4.34
C VAL A 177 -12.12 -9.26 -4.75
N LEU A 178 -12.29 -9.01 -6.06
CA LEU A 178 -12.88 -7.76 -6.54
C LEU A 178 -14.36 -7.64 -6.17
N ALA A 179 -15.12 -8.75 -6.15
CA ALA A 179 -16.49 -8.75 -5.65
C ALA A 179 -16.57 -8.45 -4.14
N LEU A 180 -15.60 -8.92 -3.34
CA LEU A 180 -15.49 -8.52 -1.93
C LEU A 180 -15.14 -7.04 -1.79
N TRP A 181 -14.23 -6.53 -2.62
CA TRP A 181 -13.84 -5.12 -2.62
C TRP A 181 -15.01 -4.19 -2.96
N ASP A 182 -15.85 -4.58 -3.91
CA ASP A 182 -17.05 -3.85 -4.32
C ASP A 182 -18.30 -4.22 -3.52
N SER A 183 -18.13 -4.35 -2.21
CA SER A 183 -19.20 -4.66 -1.28
C SER A 183 -18.94 -4.03 0.08
N SER A 184 -19.89 -4.18 1.01
CA SER A 184 -19.72 -3.77 2.41
C SER A 184 -18.58 -4.51 3.13
N ARG A 185 -18.04 -5.57 2.52
CA ARG A 185 -16.92 -6.38 3.02
C ARG A 185 -15.57 -5.95 2.43
N GLN A 186 -15.44 -4.74 1.91
CA GLN A 186 -14.21 -4.23 1.30
C GLN A 186 -12.94 -4.47 2.14
N ARG A 187 -13.03 -4.32 3.48
CA ARG A 187 -11.92 -4.58 4.40
C ARG A 187 -11.37 -6.00 4.27
N ASP A 188 -12.22 -6.99 3.98
CA ASP A 188 -11.81 -8.38 3.81
C ASP A 188 -10.92 -8.56 2.58
N ALA A 189 -11.15 -7.79 1.50
CA ALA A 189 -10.31 -7.81 0.30
C ALA A 189 -8.90 -7.28 0.59
N TYR A 190 -8.79 -6.19 1.35
CA TYR A 190 -7.49 -5.67 1.79
C TYR A 190 -6.77 -6.62 2.74
N GLY A 191 -7.50 -7.19 3.71
CA GLY A 191 -6.95 -8.19 4.63
C GLY A 191 -6.45 -9.43 3.89
N TRP A 192 -7.16 -9.86 2.85
CA TRP A 192 -6.74 -10.95 1.96
C TRP A 192 -5.47 -10.58 1.19
N LEU A 193 -5.40 -9.39 0.58
CA LEU A 193 -4.20 -8.92 -0.14
C LEU A 193 -2.96 -8.94 0.76
N VAL A 194 -3.06 -8.38 1.96
CA VAL A 194 -1.94 -8.35 2.92
C VAL A 194 -1.53 -9.76 3.34
N THR A 195 -2.51 -10.66 3.54
CA THR A 195 -2.25 -12.05 3.92
C THR A 195 -1.56 -12.82 2.79
N GLU A 196 -1.99 -12.61 1.54
CA GLU A 196 -1.52 -13.38 0.38
C GLU A 196 -0.39 -12.71 -0.39
N LEU A 197 0.05 -11.50 -0.02
CA LEU A 197 1.06 -10.73 -0.77
C LEU A 197 2.32 -11.55 -1.09
N ALA A 198 2.81 -12.34 -0.13
CA ALA A 198 3.97 -13.21 -0.34
C ALA A 198 3.71 -14.29 -1.40
N ASN A 199 2.51 -14.88 -1.42
CA ASN A 199 2.12 -15.86 -2.42
C ASN A 199 1.88 -15.22 -3.79
N LEU A 200 1.23 -14.05 -3.83
CA LEU A 200 1.04 -13.25 -5.06
C LEU A 200 2.38 -12.88 -5.68
N ARG A 201 3.35 -12.44 -4.86
CA ARG A 201 4.71 -12.14 -5.31
C ARG A 201 5.36 -13.36 -5.96
N THR A 202 5.34 -14.51 -5.29
CA THR A 202 5.92 -15.76 -5.83
C THR A 202 5.22 -16.19 -7.12
N ALA A 203 3.89 -16.15 -7.15
CA ALA A 203 3.08 -16.46 -8.32
C ALA A 203 3.38 -15.53 -9.51
N PHE A 204 3.39 -14.21 -9.28
CA PHE A 204 3.73 -13.21 -10.29
C PHE A 204 5.14 -13.42 -10.85
N ARG A 205 6.14 -13.55 -9.97
CA ARG A 205 7.56 -13.71 -10.39
C ARG A 205 7.75 -14.96 -11.23
N TRP A 206 7.13 -16.08 -10.85
CA TRP A 206 7.18 -17.30 -11.65
C TRP A 206 6.47 -17.12 -13.00
N ALA A 207 5.24 -16.60 -13.03
CA ALA A 207 4.48 -16.41 -14.26
C ALA A 207 5.16 -15.44 -15.24
N ALA A 208 5.71 -14.34 -14.73
CA ALA A 208 6.46 -13.36 -15.52
C ALA A 208 7.75 -13.96 -16.11
N ALA A 209 8.42 -14.87 -15.41
CA ALA A 209 9.65 -15.50 -15.88
C ALA A 209 9.40 -16.62 -16.93
N HIS A 210 8.22 -17.26 -16.93
CA HIS A 210 7.90 -18.43 -17.76
C HIS A 210 6.87 -18.13 -18.86
N ASP A 211 6.83 -16.88 -19.33
CA ASP A 211 5.96 -16.43 -20.42
C ASP A 211 4.44 -16.61 -20.22
N HIS A 212 3.99 -16.75 -18.98
CA HIS A 212 2.57 -16.78 -18.62
C HIS A 212 2.02 -15.38 -18.41
N LEU A 213 2.02 -14.58 -19.48
CA LEU A 213 1.70 -13.15 -19.43
C LEU A 213 0.27 -12.88 -18.91
N ASP A 214 -0.74 -13.65 -19.35
CA ASP A 214 -2.13 -13.47 -18.89
C ASP A 214 -2.25 -13.65 -17.37
N THR A 215 -1.58 -14.66 -16.82
CA THR A 215 -1.55 -14.95 -15.38
C THR A 215 -0.81 -13.86 -14.62
N ALA A 216 0.34 -13.42 -15.12
CA ALA A 216 1.13 -12.35 -14.51
C ALA A 216 0.37 -11.02 -14.54
N ALA A 217 -0.29 -10.69 -15.66
CA ALA A 217 -1.06 -9.47 -15.84
C ALA A 217 -2.29 -9.44 -14.93
N ALA A 218 -3.03 -10.54 -14.80
CA ALA A 218 -4.15 -10.64 -13.87
C ALA A 218 -3.69 -10.32 -12.43
N ILE A 219 -2.63 -11.00 -11.94
CA ILE A 219 -2.10 -10.77 -10.59
C ILE A 219 -1.62 -9.33 -10.41
N ALA A 220 -0.84 -8.80 -11.36
CA ALA A 220 -0.31 -7.43 -11.27
C ALA A 220 -1.42 -6.37 -11.23
N VAL A 221 -2.48 -6.54 -12.02
CA VAL A 221 -3.58 -5.58 -12.10
C VAL A 221 -4.37 -5.52 -10.80
N TYR A 222 -4.94 -6.64 -10.32
CA TYR A 222 -5.81 -6.55 -9.13
C TYR A 222 -5.01 -6.33 -7.84
N ALA A 223 -3.77 -6.84 -7.74
CA ALA A 223 -2.93 -6.59 -6.58
C ALA A 223 -2.47 -5.13 -6.54
N GLY A 224 -2.16 -4.52 -7.70
CA GLY A 224 -1.89 -3.09 -7.83
C GLY A 224 -3.10 -2.25 -7.49
N TYR A 225 -4.26 -2.62 -8.03
CA TYR A 225 -5.53 -1.95 -7.78
C TYR A 225 -5.87 -1.87 -6.28
N LEU A 226 -5.86 -3.01 -5.59
CA LEU A 226 -6.14 -3.08 -4.17
C LEU A 226 -5.02 -2.45 -3.33
N GLY A 227 -3.77 -2.64 -3.76
CA GLY A 227 -2.59 -2.12 -3.09
C GLY A 227 -2.60 -0.60 -3.02
N GLY A 228 -3.00 0.08 -4.09
CA GLY A 228 -3.09 1.54 -4.13
C GLY A 228 -3.94 2.12 -3.01
N TRP A 229 -5.13 1.55 -2.74
CA TRP A 229 -6.06 2.00 -1.70
C TRP A 229 -5.55 1.88 -0.27
N ILE A 230 -4.62 0.96 -0.01
CA ILE A 230 -4.00 0.75 1.31
C ILE A 230 -2.55 1.22 1.37
N GLU A 231 -2.10 1.92 0.33
CA GLU A 231 -0.73 2.42 0.14
C GLU A 231 0.34 1.32 0.16
N LEU A 232 0.01 0.17 -0.41
CA LEU A 232 0.95 -0.91 -0.69
C LEU A 232 1.43 -0.80 -2.14
N HIS A 233 2.60 -0.20 -2.33
CA HIS A 233 3.09 0.18 -3.67
C HIS A 233 3.87 -0.92 -4.40
N GLU A 234 4.24 -2.03 -3.77
CA GLU A 234 5.00 -3.08 -4.45
C GLU A 234 4.33 -3.59 -5.73
N PRO A 235 3.02 -3.92 -5.74
CA PRO A 235 2.39 -4.49 -6.93
C PRO A 235 2.31 -3.52 -8.12
N SER A 236 2.43 -2.21 -7.92
CA SER A 236 2.47 -1.27 -9.05
C SER A 236 3.72 -1.47 -9.91
N THR A 237 4.84 -1.83 -9.29
CA THR A 237 6.09 -2.16 -10.00
C THR A 237 5.95 -3.43 -10.86
N TRP A 238 5.10 -4.37 -10.46
CA TRP A 238 4.82 -5.57 -11.25
C TRP A 238 4.12 -5.23 -12.56
N ALA A 239 3.22 -4.24 -12.55
CA ALA A 239 2.58 -3.75 -13.76
C ALA A 239 3.62 -3.09 -14.71
N GLU A 240 4.51 -2.26 -14.16
CA GLU A 240 5.60 -1.63 -14.93
C GLU A 240 6.49 -2.66 -15.65
N GLU A 241 6.86 -3.74 -14.96
CA GLU A 241 7.68 -4.82 -15.53
C GLU A 241 7.01 -5.50 -16.74
N LEU A 242 5.68 -5.58 -16.77
CA LEU A 242 4.94 -6.26 -17.83
C LEU A 242 4.64 -5.38 -19.05
N ILE A 243 4.60 -4.04 -18.91
CA ILE A 243 4.17 -3.12 -19.98
C ILE A 243 4.89 -3.37 -21.30
N GLY A 244 6.22 -3.55 -21.27
CA GLY A 244 7.01 -3.75 -22.49
C GLY A 244 6.57 -4.99 -23.27
N ARG A 245 6.27 -6.08 -22.57
CA ARG A 245 5.82 -7.35 -23.14
C ARG A 245 4.34 -7.30 -23.54
N ALA A 246 3.49 -6.76 -22.68
CA ALA A 246 2.07 -6.56 -22.94
C ALA A 246 1.84 -5.72 -24.21
N ARG A 247 2.61 -4.66 -24.39
CA ARG A 247 2.57 -3.83 -25.60
C ARG A 247 3.05 -4.57 -26.85
N ALA A 248 4.02 -5.49 -26.73
CA ALA A 248 4.55 -6.21 -27.87
C ALA A 248 3.56 -7.22 -28.48
N VAL A 249 2.54 -7.62 -27.71
CA VAL A 249 1.54 -8.62 -28.12
C VAL A 249 0.11 -8.07 -28.12
N ASP A 250 -0.06 -6.75 -28.01
CA ASP A 250 -1.36 -6.08 -27.87
C ASP A 250 -2.26 -6.73 -26.81
N HIS A 251 -1.68 -6.99 -25.64
CA HIS A 251 -2.35 -7.71 -24.56
C HIS A 251 -3.61 -6.94 -24.09
N PRO A 252 -4.78 -7.60 -23.90
CA PRO A 252 -6.05 -6.93 -23.56
C PRO A 252 -5.97 -6.01 -22.34
N ARG A 253 -5.23 -6.41 -21.30
CA ARG A 253 -5.04 -5.63 -20.06
C ARG A 253 -4.02 -4.49 -20.13
N LEU A 254 -3.49 -4.13 -21.30
CA LEU A 254 -2.45 -3.10 -21.40
C LEU A 254 -2.90 -1.75 -20.80
N GLY A 255 -4.16 -1.36 -21.00
CA GLY A 255 -4.72 -0.14 -20.41
C GLY A 255 -4.71 -0.16 -18.88
N GLN A 256 -5.14 -1.27 -18.29
CA GLN A 256 -5.12 -1.47 -16.83
C GLN A 256 -3.69 -1.43 -16.27
N LEU A 257 -2.72 -2.07 -16.94
CA LEU A 257 -1.32 -2.05 -16.53
C LEU A 257 -0.74 -0.62 -16.52
N TYR A 258 -1.08 0.22 -17.51
CA TYR A 258 -0.67 1.62 -17.51
C TYR A 258 -1.28 2.41 -16.35
N VAL A 259 -2.57 2.19 -16.02
CA VAL A 259 -3.20 2.86 -14.89
C VAL A 259 -2.51 2.50 -13.57
N ILE A 260 -2.23 1.21 -13.36
CA ILE A 260 -1.53 0.74 -12.15
C ILE A 260 -0.08 1.25 -12.10
N ALA A 261 0.63 1.24 -13.22
CA ALA A 261 2.00 1.77 -13.31
C ALA A 261 2.06 3.30 -13.07
N ALA A 262 1.01 4.04 -13.45
CA ALA A 262 0.94 5.47 -13.23
C ALA A 262 1.04 5.86 -11.76
N GLU A 263 0.70 4.94 -10.84
CA GLU A 263 0.77 5.13 -9.37
C GLU A 263 2.20 5.33 -8.83
N CYS A 264 3.25 5.10 -9.64
CA CYS A 264 4.62 5.40 -9.24
C CYS A 264 4.87 6.89 -8.88
N TYR A 265 3.95 7.81 -9.22
CA TYR A 265 3.98 9.19 -8.73
C TYR A 265 4.00 9.28 -7.20
N ARG A 266 3.37 8.31 -6.50
CA ARG A 266 3.27 8.29 -5.03
C ARG A 266 4.64 8.15 -4.35
N THR A 267 5.58 7.48 -5.03
CA THR A 267 6.97 7.33 -4.58
C THR A 267 7.91 8.39 -5.16
N GLY A 268 7.36 9.41 -5.84
CA GLY A 268 8.09 10.56 -6.36
C GLY A 268 8.45 10.50 -7.85
N ARG A 269 8.10 9.41 -8.56
CA ARG A 269 8.37 9.27 -10.01
C ARG A 269 7.31 9.97 -10.86
N LEU A 270 7.19 11.29 -10.69
CA LEU A 270 6.12 12.09 -11.28
C LEU A 270 6.09 12.03 -12.82
N THR A 271 7.23 12.16 -13.48
CA THR A 271 7.32 12.16 -14.96
C THR A 271 6.91 10.80 -15.55
N ASP A 272 7.38 9.70 -14.96
CA ASP A 272 7.02 8.36 -15.40
C ASP A 272 5.52 8.12 -15.18
N GLY A 273 5.00 8.52 -14.02
CA GLY A 273 3.58 8.41 -13.69
C GLY A 273 2.69 9.09 -14.72
N VAL A 274 3.02 10.34 -15.10
CA VAL A 274 2.29 11.08 -16.15
C VAL A 274 2.40 10.39 -17.51
N GLY A 275 3.58 9.87 -17.87
CA GLY A 275 3.77 9.14 -19.12
C GLY A 275 2.88 7.90 -19.22
N TYR A 276 2.77 7.13 -18.13
CA TYR A 276 1.87 5.98 -18.06
C TYR A 276 0.39 6.41 -18.05
N ALA A 277 0.03 7.48 -17.34
CA ALA A 277 -1.33 8.00 -17.33
C ALA A 277 -1.80 8.42 -18.73
N ASP A 278 -0.97 9.16 -19.47
CA ASP A 278 -1.27 9.59 -20.84
C ASP A 278 -1.41 8.38 -21.78
N ALA A 279 -0.55 7.36 -21.61
CA ALA A 279 -0.64 6.13 -22.38
C ALA A 279 -1.93 5.35 -22.09
N ALA A 280 -2.38 5.30 -20.83
CA ALA A 280 -3.66 4.70 -20.47
C ALA A 280 -4.84 5.45 -21.12
N VAL A 281 -4.88 6.77 -20.99
CA VAL A 281 -5.97 7.62 -21.54
C VAL A 281 -6.08 7.50 -23.05
N ALA A 282 -4.96 7.31 -23.75
CA ALA A 282 -4.93 7.16 -25.20
C ALA A 282 -5.61 5.86 -25.68
N ILE A 283 -5.62 4.80 -24.87
CA ILE A 283 -6.08 3.47 -25.30
C ILE A 283 -7.35 3.00 -24.59
N LEU A 284 -7.65 3.49 -23.38
CA LEU A 284 -8.87 3.14 -22.64
C LEU A 284 -10.13 3.73 -23.30
N GLY A 285 -11.20 2.91 -23.34
CA GLY A 285 -12.47 3.25 -23.98
C GLY A 285 -12.44 3.23 -25.52
N THR A 286 -11.38 2.67 -26.13
CA THR A 286 -11.33 2.45 -27.59
C THR A 286 -12.07 1.19 -28.03
N GLY A 287 -12.44 0.31 -27.07
CA GLY A 287 -13.02 -1.02 -27.33
C GLY A 287 -12.01 -2.08 -27.79
N HIS A 288 -10.73 -1.72 -27.94
CA HIS A 288 -9.67 -2.66 -28.33
C HIS A 288 -9.01 -3.36 -27.13
N PHE A 289 -8.96 -2.68 -25.98
CA PHE A 289 -8.40 -3.17 -24.72
C PHE A 289 -9.51 -3.31 -23.68
N ASP A 290 -9.25 -4.11 -22.64
CA ASP A 290 -10.17 -4.24 -21.51
C ASP A 290 -10.35 -2.89 -20.80
N ASP A 291 -11.59 -2.59 -20.42
CA ASP A 291 -11.91 -1.40 -19.64
C ASP A 291 -11.26 -1.44 -18.25
N MET A 292 -11.16 -0.28 -17.60
CA MET A 292 -10.60 -0.19 -16.26
C MET A 292 -11.53 -0.84 -15.24
N LEU A 293 -10.95 -1.53 -14.24
CA LEU A 293 -11.72 -2.13 -13.14
C LEU A 293 -12.62 -1.09 -12.47
N PHE A 294 -13.92 -1.36 -12.42
CA PHE A 294 -14.95 -0.48 -11.84
C PHE A 294 -14.96 0.96 -12.41
N ASP A 295 -14.40 1.13 -13.62
CA ASP A 295 -14.37 2.39 -14.34
C ASP A 295 -13.73 3.56 -13.55
N ILE A 296 -12.81 3.27 -12.65
CA ILE A 296 -12.22 4.29 -11.77
C ILE A 296 -11.06 5.05 -12.41
N GLU A 297 -10.84 4.97 -13.73
CA GLU A 297 -9.69 5.61 -14.36
C GLU A 297 -9.54 7.12 -14.05
N PRO A 298 -10.62 7.94 -13.97
CA PRO A 298 -10.49 9.34 -13.57
C PRO A 298 -10.05 9.49 -12.12
N THR A 299 -10.45 8.56 -11.25
CA THR A 299 -10.08 8.56 -9.83
C THR A 299 -8.64 8.08 -9.63
N ALA A 300 -8.25 7.01 -10.31
CA ALA A 300 -6.92 6.42 -10.21
C ALA A 300 -5.84 7.36 -10.79
N LEU A 301 -6.09 7.98 -11.95
CA LEU A 301 -5.13 8.87 -12.62
C LEU A 301 -5.18 10.32 -12.10
N GLY A 302 -6.25 10.72 -11.39
CA GLY A 302 -6.41 12.08 -10.87
C GLY A 302 -5.25 12.52 -9.98
N GLY A 303 -4.80 11.63 -9.08
CA GLY A 303 -3.64 11.89 -8.21
C GLY A 303 -2.34 12.13 -8.99
N THR A 304 -2.14 11.43 -10.10
CA THR A 304 -0.97 11.63 -10.97
C THR A 304 -0.99 13.02 -11.61
N TYR A 305 -2.12 13.42 -12.20
CA TYR A 305 -2.23 14.70 -12.90
C TYR A 305 -2.23 15.90 -11.94
N ILE A 306 -2.92 15.79 -10.81
CA ILE A 306 -3.04 16.90 -9.86
C ILE A 306 -1.69 17.24 -9.22
N THR A 307 -0.85 16.22 -8.95
CA THR A 307 0.47 16.40 -8.33
C THR A 307 1.43 17.22 -9.22
N VAL A 308 1.27 17.15 -10.55
CA VAL A 308 2.05 17.94 -11.52
C VAL A 308 1.32 19.18 -12.03
N GLY A 309 0.10 19.45 -11.53
CA GLY A 309 -0.71 20.60 -11.95
C GLY A 309 -1.43 20.46 -13.29
N PHE A 310 -1.56 19.25 -13.85
CA PHE A 310 -2.27 18.98 -15.10
C PHE A 310 -3.79 18.81 -14.90
N ILE A 311 -4.41 19.77 -14.22
CA ILE A 311 -5.82 19.74 -13.83
C ILE A 311 -6.74 19.62 -15.04
N ASP A 312 -6.44 20.31 -16.15
CA ASP A 312 -7.22 20.25 -17.39
C ASP A 312 -7.30 18.84 -17.98
N ARG A 313 -6.22 18.06 -17.87
CA ARG A 313 -6.19 16.67 -18.35
C ARG A 313 -7.08 15.78 -17.51
N TRP A 314 -7.05 15.97 -16.19
CA TRP A 314 -7.92 15.25 -15.26
C TRP A 314 -9.41 15.59 -15.51
N LEU A 315 -9.73 16.88 -15.66
CA LEU A 315 -11.08 17.32 -16.02
C LEU A 315 -11.58 16.75 -17.34
N ALA A 316 -10.72 16.74 -18.37
CA ALA A 316 -11.07 16.15 -19.67
C ALA A 316 -11.40 14.66 -19.53
N LEU A 317 -10.66 13.92 -18.69
CA LEU A 317 -10.92 12.52 -18.40
C LEU A 317 -12.25 12.33 -17.66
N CYS A 318 -12.53 13.12 -16.62
CA CYS A 318 -13.81 13.08 -15.92
C CYS A 318 -15.00 13.39 -16.86
N ARG A 319 -14.87 14.41 -17.72
CA ARG A 319 -15.92 14.80 -18.69
C ARG A 319 -16.14 13.73 -19.76
N LYS A 320 -15.07 13.10 -20.25
CA LYS A 320 -15.16 11.96 -21.18
C LYS A 320 -15.96 10.82 -20.54
N ARG A 321 -15.68 10.48 -19.28
CA ARG A 321 -16.41 9.43 -18.55
C ARG A 321 -17.89 9.77 -18.38
N LEU A 322 -18.23 11.01 -18.01
CA LEU A 322 -19.62 11.46 -17.91
C LEU A 322 -20.38 11.32 -19.24
N ALA A 323 -19.72 11.64 -20.36
CA ALA A 323 -20.32 11.56 -21.69
C ALA A 323 -20.57 10.13 -22.20
N CYS A 324 -19.84 9.13 -21.69
CA CYS A 324 -20.00 7.72 -22.08
C CYS A 324 -21.28 7.06 -21.55
N GLY A 325 -22.00 7.69 -20.61
CA GLY A 325 -23.39 7.37 -20.29
C GLY A 325 -23.67 5.96 -19.75
N GLU A 326 -23.44 5.79 -18.44
CA GLU A 326 -24.14 4.93 -17.46
C GLU A 326 -23.78 5.54 -16.10
N GLY A 327 -24.67 5.51 -15.10
CA GLY A 327 -24.55 6.33 -13.89
C GLY A 327 -23.15 6.31 -13.27
N MET A 328 -22.51 7.48 -13.12
CA MET A 328 -21.16 7.58 -12.56
C MET A 328 -21.14 6.97 -11.15
N SER A 329 -20.20 6.04 -10.92
CA SER A 329 -19.90 5.51 -9.59
C SER A 329 -19.60 6.67 -8.60
N ALA A 330 -19.82 6.45 -7.31
CA ALA A 330 -19.56 7.47 -6.29
C ALA A 330 -18.08 7.93 -6.31
N PHE A 331 -17.14 7.04 -6.65
CA PHE A 331 -15.75 7.41 -6.92
C PHE A 331 -15.62 8.42 -8.07
N ASN A 332 -16.20 8.13 -9.23
CA ASN A 332 -16.09 9.02 -10.38
C ASN A 332 -16.78 10.36 -10.15
N ARG A 333 -17.93 10.38 -9.47
CA ARG A 333 -18.62 11.63 -9.09
C ARG A 333 -17.75 12.47 -8.16
N GLY A 334 -17.18 11.85 -7.13
CA GLY A 334 -16.22 12.51 -6.23
C GLY A 334 -15.03 13.08 -6.99
N SER A 335 -14.47 12.34 -7.93
CA SER A 335 -13.32 12.77 -8.74
C SER A 335 -13.66 13.95 -9.65
N MET A 336 -14.83 13.95 -10.28
CA MET A 336 -15.31 15.10 -11.05
C MET A 336 -15.42 16.35 -10.17
N VAL A 337 -16.06 16.22 -9.01
CA VAL A 337 -16.27 17.35 -8.09
C VAL A 337 -14.95 17.92 -7.58
N MET A 338 -14.00 17.06 -7.21
CA MET A 338 -12.67 17.51 -6.81
C MET A 338 -11.91 18.15 -7.99
N ALA A 339 -12.02 17.60 -9.20
CA ALA A 339 -11.37 18.17 -10.38
C ALA A 339 -11.89 19.57 -10.71
N LEU A 340 -13.20 19.78 -10.67
CA LEU A 340 -13.84 21.08 -10.89
C LEU A 340 -13.41 22.10 -9.82
N ALA A 341 -13.44 21.70 -8.55
CA ALA A 341 -13.03 22.58 -7.46
C ALA A 341 -11.54 22.94 -7.53
N THR A 342 -10.69 21.99 -7.92
CA THR A 342 -9.24 22.25 -8.08
C THR A 342 -8.96 23.16 -9.29
N ALA A 343 -9.79 23.09 -10.34
CA ALA A 343 -9.71 24.01 -11.47
C ALA A 343 -10.26 25.41 -11.18
N GLY A 344 -10.86 25.63 -10.00
CA GLY A 344 -11.49 26.90 -9.63
C GLY A 344 -12.93 27.07 -10.14
N GLU A 345 -13.52 26.03 -10.75
CA GLU A 345 -14.90 26.02 -11.24
C GLU A 345 -15.89 25.72 -10.10
N PHE A 346 -15.86 26.54 -9.04
CA PHE A 346 -16.53 26.24 -7.76
C PHE A 346 -18.05 26.13 -7.86
N ASP A 347 -18.70 26.90 -8.74
CA ASP A 347 -20.15 26.85 -8.91
C ASP A 347 -20.58 25.55 -9.60
N GLU A 348 -19.84 25.12 -10.63
CA GLU A 348 -20.06 23.82 -11.29
C GLU A 348 -19.75 22.67 -10.32
N ALA A 349 -18.68 22.79 -9.53
CA ALA A 349 -18.32 21.80 -8.51
C ALA A 349 -19.41 21.64 -7.45
N LYS A 350 -19.99 22.75 -6.97
CA LYS A 350 -21.09 22.74 -6.00
C LYS A 350 -22.34 22.08 -6.58
N ALA A 351 -22.73 22.46 -7.79
CA ALA A 351 -23.88 21.85 -8.48
C ALA A 351 -23.68 20.34 -8.65
N ALA A 352 -22.50 19.91 -9.09
CA ALA A 352 -22.17 18.49 -9.23
C ALA A 352 -22.08 17.74 -7.88
N SER A 353 -21.91 18.46 -6.76
CA SER A 353 -21.84 17.87 -5.42
C SER A 353 -23.21 17.65 -4.74
N GLU A 354 -24.30 18.17 -5.29
CA GLU A 354 -25.64 18.07 -4.67
C GLU A 354 -26.10 16.61 -4.55
N GLU A 355 -25.83 15.78 -5.56
CA GLU A 355 -26.18 14.34 -5.57
C GLU A 355 -25.15 13.45 -4.87
N LEU A 356 -24.07 14.03 -4.33
CA LEU A 356 -22.89 13.28 -3.91
C LEU A 356 -23.08 12.58 -2.56
N LEU A 357 -23.86 13.18 -1.66
CA LEU A 357 -24.28 12.55 -0.40
C LEU A 357 -25.25 11.41 -0.65
N ASP A 358 -26.22 11.59 -1.57
CA ASP A 358 -27.14 10.52 -1.96
C ASP A 358 -26.40 9.35 -2.62
N ALA A 359 -25.41 9.65 -3.47
CA ALA A 359 -24.53 8.62 -4.05
C ALA A 359 -23.69 7.88 -3.00
N ALA A 360 -23.25 8.59 -1.95
CA ALA A 360 -22.52 8.00 -0.83
C ALA A 360 -23.39 7.09 0.04
N ASP A 361 -24.70 7.37 0.13
CA ASP A 361 -25.66 6.56 0.87
C ASP A 361 -26.20 5.38 0.05
N ALA A 362 -26.20 5.50 -1.28
CA ALA A 362 -26.68 4.45 -2.20
C ALA A 362 -25.68 3.33 -2.50
N THR A 363 -24.39 3.52 -2.18
CA THR A 363 -23.34 2.54 -2.45
C THR A 363 -23.09 1.60 -1.27
N ASP A 364 -22.95 0.30 -1.54
CA ASP A 364 -22.51 -0.68 -0.55
C ASP A 364 -20.98 -0.67 -0.34
N ASN A 365 -20.23 0.04 -1.18
CA ASN A 365 -18.77 0.11 -1.13
C ASN A 365 -18.33 1.24 -0.18
N PRO A 366 -17.78 0.95 1.02
CA PRO A 366 -17.45 1.97 2.00
C PRO A 366 -16.32 2.90 1.54
N GLY A 367 -15.39 2.42 0.70
CA GLY A 367 -14.38 3.28 0.08
C GLY A 367 -15.00 4.34 -0.83
N ALA A 368 -16.00 3.94 -1.63
CA ALA A 368 -16.71 4.85 -2.51
C ALA A 368 -17.53 5.89 -1.72
N GLN A 369 -18.18 5.46 -0.62
CA GLN A 369 -18.86 6.33 0.33
C GLN A 369 -17.89 7.34 0.97
N ALA A 370 -16.75 6.88 1.48
CA ALA A 370 -15.76 7.74 2.11
C ALA A 370 -15.17 8.77 1.13
N PHE A 371 -14.90 8.36 -0.12
CA PHE A 371 -14.40 9.25 -1.15
C PHE A 371 -15.41 10.33 -1.53
N ALA A 372 -16.69 9.97 -1.62
CA ALA A 372 -17.76 10.92 -1.87
C ALA A 372 -17.87 11.95 -0.74
N LEU A 373 -17.83 11.52 0.52
CA LEU A 373 -17.83 12.42 1.68
C LEU A 373 -16.59 13.34 1.70
N LEU A 374 -15.42 12.83 1.31
CA LEU A 374 -14.21 13.63 1.13
C LEU A 374 -14.40 14.73 0.08
N ALA A 375 -14.89 14.38 -1.10
CA ALA A 375 -15.12 15.33 -2.19
C ALA A 375 -16.15 16.40 -1.82
N TYR A 376 -17.25 16.02 -1.15
CA TYR A 376 -18.24 16.96 -0.62
C TYR A 376 -17.61 17.94 0.37
N GLY A 377 -16.88 17.42 1.36
CA GLY A 377 -16.21 18.25 2.36
C GLY A 377 -15.20 19.23 1.76
N TYR A 378 -14.47 18.79 0.73
CA TYR A 378 -13.50 19.62 0.02
C TYR A 378 -14.16 20.85 -0.63
N VAL A 379 -15.28 20.66 -1.32
CA VAL A 379 -15.96 21.74 -2.06
C VAL A 379 -16.73 22.69 -1.16
N TRP A 380 -17.34 22.18 -0.09
CA TRP A 380 -18.19 22.98 0.79
C TRP A 380 -17.43 23.69 1.91
N ARG A 381 -16.10 23.61 1.96
CA ARG A 381 -15.30 24.13 3.07
C ARG A 381 -15.56 25.57 3.45
N ASP A 382 -15.66 26.46 2.47
CA ASP A 382 -15.83 27.90 2.72
C ASP A 382 -17.30 28.29 2.79
N ALA A 383 -18.15 27.62 2.01
CA ALA A 383 -19.56 27.96 1.86
C ALA A 383 -20.44 27.37 2.99
N ASN A 384 -20.10 26.19 3.49
CA ASN A 384 -20.82 25.52 4.59
C ASN A 384 -19.84 24.69 5.46
N PRO A 385 -19.00 25.36 6.26
CA PRO A 385 -17.92 24.69 7.00
C PRO A 385 -18.41 23.65 8.01
N THR A 386 -19.59 23.85 8.61
CA THR A 386 -20.17 22.90 9.56
C THR A 386 -20.56 21.59 8.88
N ALA A 387 -21.32 21.65 7.79
CA ALA A 387 -21.72 20.45 7.06
C ALA A 387 -20.53 19.75 6.40
N ALA A 388 -19.56 20.52 5.89
CA ALA A 388 -18.33 19.98 5.32
C ALA A 388 -17.51 19.21 6.38
N TYR A 389 -17.37 19.77 7.59
CA TYR A 389 -16.67 19.10 8.70
C TYR A 389 -17.36 17.81 9.14
N GLU A 390 -18.70 17.81 9.26
CA GLU A 390 -19.49 16.62 9.61
C GLU A 390 -19.36 15.52 8.56
N ALA A 391 -19.44 15.89 7.27
CA ALA A 391 -19.23 14.96 6.16
C ALA A 391 -17.83 14.34 6.19
N LEU A 392 -16.79 15.15 6.41
CA LEU A 392 -15.41 14.65 6.51
C LEU A 392 -15.19 13.75 7.73
N ARG A 393 -15.76 14.07 8.90
CA ARG A 393 -15.65 13.19 10.09
C ARG A 393 -16.33 11.84 9.84
N ARG A 394 -17.50 11.84 9.21
CA ARG A 394 -18.18 10.61 8.77
C ARG A 394 -17.30 9.85 7.77
N GLY A 395 -16.75 10.53 6.78
CA GLY A 395 -15.86 9.95 5.76
C GLY A 395 -14.61 9.32 6.36
N LEU A 396 -13.98 9.97 7.35
CA LEU A 396 -12.81 9.46 8.05
C LEU A 396 -13.12 8.14 8.78
N MET A 397 -14.25 8.08 9.49
CA MET A 397 -14.69 6.88 10.19
C MET A 397 -14.93 5.72 9.23
N VAL A 398 -15.62 5.97 8.10
CA VAL A 398 -15.86 4.95 7.07
C VAL A 398 -14.56 4.49 6.41
N ALA A 399 -13.63 5.40 6.13
CA ALA A 399 -12.31 5.05 5.57
C ALA A 399 -11.49 4.20 6.54
N HIS A 400 -11.48 4.57 7.83
CA HIS A 400 -10.84 3.80 8.88
C HIS A 400 -11.45 2.39 8.98
N ASP A 401 -12.78 2.30 9.09
CA ASP A 401 -13.53 1.05 9.25
C ASP A 401 -13.49 0.14 8.02
N SER A 402 -13.26 0.68 6.83
CA SER A 402 -13.01 -0.11 5.62
C SER A 402 -11.56 -0.54 5.46
N GLY A 403 -10.63 0.07 6.20
CA GLY A 403 -9.19 -0.13 6.02
C GLY A 403 -8.61 0.59 4.80
N ASN A 404 -9.36 1.53 4.20
CA ASN A 404 -8.89 2.35 3.08
C ASN A 404 -7.98 3.48 3.61
N ARG A 405 -6.70 3.14 3.80
CA ARG A 405 -5.69 4.04 4.36
C ARG A 405 -5.49 5.30 3.52
N MET A 406 -5.60 5.21 2.19
CA MET A 406 -5.42 6.38 1.32
C MET A 406 -6.48 7.45 1.62
N ILE A 407 -7.75 7.08 1.61
CA ILE A 407 -8.85 8.03 1.84
C ILE A 407 -8.82 8.53 3.29
N GLU A 408 -8.46 7.67 4.25
CA GLU A 408 -8.29 8.05 5.66
C GLU A 408 -7.28 9.20 5.80
N SER A 409 -6.09 9.04 5.21
CA SER A 409 -5.03 10.05 5.24
C SER A 409 -5.47 11.36 4.58
N TYR A 410 -6.06 11.32 3.38
CA TYR A 410 -6.53 12.54 2.70
C TYR A 410 -7.66 13.24 3.46
N THR A 411 -8.56 12.49 4.06
CA THR A 411 -9.65 13.06 4.88
C THR A 411 -9.10 13.69 6.14
N ALA A 412 -8.10 13.07 6.79
CA ALA A 412 -7.43 13.64 7.94
C ALA A 412 -6.73 14.97 7.61
N VAL A 413 -6.02 15.07 6.48
CA VAL A 413 -5.41 16.34 6.04
C VAL A 413 -6.47 17.44 5.91
N ASN A 414 -7.59 17.15 5.23
CA ASN A 414 -8.67 18.13 5.09
C ASN A 414 -9.25 18.55 6.45
N LEU A 415 -9.56 17.59 7.33
CA LEU A 415 -10.06 17.87 8.68
C LEU A 415 -9.09 18.70 9.51
N SER A 416 -7.79 18.49 9.37
CA SER A 416 -6.78 19.29 10.08
C SER A 416 -6.83 20.76 9.69
N ALA A 417 -7.03 21.07 8.40
CA ALA A 417 -7.18 22.44 7.93
C ALA A 417 -8.43 23.12 8.52
N PHE A 418 -9.57 22.41 8.58
CA PHE A 418 -10.79 22.91 9.24
C PHE A 418 -10.61 23.16 10.73
N ALA A 419 -10.06 22.17 11.45
CA ALA A 419 -9.87 22.24 12.89
C ALA A 419 -8.97 23.42 13.26
N ALA A 420 -7.88 23.60 12.50
CA ALA A 420 -6.93 24.68 12.74
C ALA A 420 -7.50 26.08 12.43
N ALA A 421 -8.49 26.20 11.54
CA ALA A 421 -9.11 27.47 11.19
C ALA A 421 -10.25 27.91 12.13
N ASN A 422 -11.06 26.97 12.65
CA ASN A 422 -12.38 27.32 13.19
C ASN A 422 -12.79 26.58 14.48
N ARG A 423 -11.97 25.69 15.05
CA ARG A 423 -12.37 24.87 16.22
C ARG A 423 -11.27 24.71 17.27
N ASP A 424 -10.78 23.49 17.45
CA ASP A 424 -9.85 23.08 18.50
C ASP A 424 -8.47 22.83 17.87
N PRO A 425 -7.43 23.58 18.27
CA PRO A 425 -6.06 23.35 17.85
C PRO A 425 -5.57 21.92 18.05
N MET A 426 -6.05 21.23 19.09
CA MET A 426 -5.61 19.87 19.44
C MET A 426 -6.15 18.82 18.47
N ASP A 427 -7.41 18.96 18.05
CA ASP A 427 -7.99 18.07 17.02
C ASP A 427 -7.17 18.16 15.71
N ALA A 428 -6.71 19.35 15.35
CA ALA A 428 -5.88 19.54 14.15
C ALA A 428 -4.57 18.74 14.24
N LEU A 429 -3.90 18.76 15.39
CA LEU A 429 -2.67 18.03 15.63
C LEU A 429 -2.86 16.50 15.57
N ASP A 430 -4.02 16.00 16.03
CA ASP A 430 -4.36 14.56 15.95
C ASP A 430 -4.52 14.10 14.51
N PHE A 431 -5.23 14.87 13.70
CA PHE A 431 -5.37 14.59 12.28
C PHE A 431 -4.04 14.66 11.51
N LEU A 432 -3.22 15.66 11.81
CA LEU A 432 -1.88 15.79 11.21
C LEU A 432 -1.00 14.62 11.59
N THR A 433 -1.03 14.19 12.85
CA THR A 433 -0.30 13.01 13.33
C THR A 433 -0.69 11.76 12.53
N LEU A 434 -2.00 11.54 12.34
CA LEU A 434 -2.52 10.41 11.59
C LEU A 434 -2.02 10.43 10.13
N ALA A 435 -2.21 11.54 9.43
CA ALA A 435 -1.81 11.66 8.02
C ALA A 435 -0.29 11.53 7.82
N ILE A 436 0.51 12.21 8.64
CA ILE A 436 1.98 12.17 8.53
C ILE A 436 2.50 10.75 8.80
N LYS A 437 1.99 10.06 9.84
CA LYS A 437 2.40 8.67 10.14
C LYS A 437 2.04 7.74 9.00
N ASN A 438 0.80 7.79 8.50
CA ASN A 438 0.38 6.93 7.40
C ASN A 438 1.27 7.12 6.16
N PHE A 439 1.49 8.36 5.71
CA PHE A 439 2.34 8.60 4.54
C PHE A 439 3.81 8.25 4.76
N PHE A 440 4.33 8.44 5.98
CA PHE A 440 5.70 8.08 6.32
C PHE A 440 5.89 6.55 6.33
N ASP A 441 4.99 5.82 6.97
CA ASP A 441 5.07 4.36 7.11
C ASP A 441 4.95 3.65 5.75
N THR A 442 4.26 4.27 4.79
CA THR A 442 4.01 3.72 3.44
C THR A 442 4.98 4.25 2.39
N GLY A 443 5.83 5.23 2.74
CA GLY A 443 6.78 5.85 1.80
C GLY A 443 6.13 6.78 0.78
N SER A 444 4.88 7.20 0.99
CA SER A 444 4.12 8.14 0.15
C SER A 444 4.56 9.59 0.34
N TYR A 445 5.86 9.88 0.18
CA TYR A 445 6.43 11.19 0.52
C TYR A 445 5.87 12.35 -0.29
N SER A 446 5.46 12.13 -1.54
CA SER A 446 4.82 13.15 -2.37
C SER A 446 3.55 13.73 -1.73
N HIS A 447 2.84 12.93 -0.90
CA HIS A 447 1.62 13.34 -0.22
C HIS A 447 1.85 13.94 1.17
N MET A 448 3.05 13.79 1.73
CA MET A 448 3.40 14.36 3.04
C MET A 448 3.50 15.90 2.98
N VAL A 449 3.68 16.47 1.79
CA VAL A 449 3.78 17.92 1.56
C VAL A 449 2.55 18.66 2.11
N SER A 450 1.34 18.16 1.85
CA SER A 450 0.09 18.80 2.27
C SER A 450 -0.10 18.88 3.80
N PRO A 451 -0.01 17.77 4.58
CA PRO A 451 -0.10 17.86 6.03
C PRO A 451 1.04 18.68 6.64
N LEU A 452 2.26 18.61 6.09
CA LEU A 452 3.36 19.47 6.57
C LEU A 452 3.06 20.95 6.37
N ALA A 453 2.43 21.30 5.26
CA ALA A 453 2.05 22.69 4.99
C ALA A 453 0.97 23.19 5.96
N VAL A 454 -0.05 22.38 6.21
CA VAL A 454 -1.08 22.71 7.21
C VAL A 454 -0.49 22.80 8.62
N LEU A 455 0.47 21.93 8.96
CA LEU A 455 1.20 21.99 10.22
C LEU A 455 2.02 23.28 10.35
N ALA A 456 2.73 23.71 9.29
CA ALA A 456 3.48 24.96 9.31
C ALA A 456 2.57 26.16 9.58
N SER A 457 1.42 26.25 8.91
CA SER A 457 0.41 27.29 9.16
C SER A 457 -0.19 27.22 10.56
N HIS A 458 -0.30 26.03 11.14
CA HIS A 458 -0.73 25.86 12.53
C HIS A 458 0.33 26.35 13.52
N LEU A 459 1.59 25.94 13.35
CA LEU A 459 2.71 26.35 14.20
C LEU A 459 2.93 27.87 14.17
N ASP A 460 2.76 28.50 13.00
CA ASP A 460 2.80 29.95 12.86
C ASP A 460 1.74 30.65 13.74
N ARG A 461 0.49 30.16 13.71
CA ARG A 461 -0.61 30.72 14.52
C ARG A 461 -0.37 30.62 16.02
N ILE A 462 0.28 29.55 16.49
CA ILE A 462 0.58 29.36 17.92
C ILE A 462 1.92 29.98 18.35
N GLY A 463 2.62 30.69 17.45
CA GLY A 463 3.84 31.42 17.76
C GLY A 463 5.14 30.61 17.65
N ARG A 464 5.10 29.38 17.12
CA ARG A 464 6.27 28.51 16.90
C ARG A 464 6.92 28.79 15.55
N TYR A 465 7.37 30.03 15.35
CA TYR A 465 7.83 30.55 14.04
C TYR A 465 9.04 29.81 13.46
N GLU A 466 10.05 29.49 14.28
CA GLU A 466 11.25 28.80 13.78
C GLU A 466 10.94 27.38 13.27
N ALA A 467 10.08 26.66 14.00
CA ALA A 467 9.62 25.34 13.61
C ALA A 467 8.76 25.40 12.35
N ALA A 468 7.83 26.36 12.28
CA ALA A 468 7.02 26.60 11.10
C ALA A 468 7.90 26.87 9.87
N ALA A 469 8.86 27.80 9.95
CA ALA A 469 9.77 28.13 8.84
C ALA A 469 10.66 26.94 8.43
N THR A 470 11.11 26.12 9.39
CA THR A 470 11.86 24.89 9.08
C THR A 470 11.00 23.92 8.28
N ILE A 471 9.72 23.74 8.65
CA ILE A 471 8.78 22.89 7.92
C ILE A 471 8.45 23.46 6.53
N VAL A 472 8.34 24.77 6.37
CA VAL A 472 8.19 25.40 5.04
C VAL A 472 9.36 25.05 4.11
N GLY A 473 10.55 24.82 4.68
CA GLY A 473 11.74 24.37 3.95
C GLY A 473 11.56 23.10 3.13
N PHE A 474 10.58 22.26 3.43
CA PHE A 474 10.28 21.02 2.68
C PHE A 474 9.78 21.22 1.24
N SER A 475 9.87 22.45 0.71
CA SER A 475 9.54 22.81 -0.68
C SER A 475 8.12 22.38 -1.05
N PHE A 476 7.14 23.20 -0.64
CA PHE A 476 5.76 22.97 -1.02
C PHE A 476 5.59 22.93 -2.54
N THR A 477 4.82 21.96 -3.01
CA THR A 477 4.45 21.83 -4.41
C THR A 477 3.40 22.88 -4.77
N ALA A 478 3.33 23.24 -6.06
CA ALA A 478 2.24 24.10 -6.56
C ALA A 478 0.84 23.55 -6.20
N PHE A 479 0.72 22.22 -6.11
CA PHE A 479 -0.47 21.52 -5.66
C PHE A 479 -0.84 21.84 -4.20
N ALA A 480 0.11 21.77 -3.27
CA ALA A 480 -0.16 22.07 -1.86
C ALA A 480 -0.63 23.53 -1.67
N LEU A 481 0.00 24.47 -2.37
CA LEU A 481 -0.37 25.90 -2.34
C LEU A 481 -1.77 26.15 -2.93
N ALA A 482 -2.11 25.48 -4.05
CA ALA A 482 -3.44 25.60 -4.65
C ALA A 482 -4.55 25.00 -3.76
N THR A 483 -4.21 23.96 -2.99
CA THR A 483 -5.17 23.25 -2.14
C THR A 483 -5.39 23.96 -0.81
N PHE A 484 -4.35 24.57 -0.23
CA PHE A 484 -4.39 25.21 1.10
C PHE A 484 -3.84 26.65 1.04
N PRO A 485 -4.65 27.63 0.63
CA PRO A 485 -4.21 29.02 0.45
C PRO A 485 -3.72 29.69 1.75
N GLU A 486 -4.08 29.16 2.93
CA GLU A 486 -3.57 29.60 4.22
C GLU A 486 -2.04 29.48 4.34
N ILE A 487 -1.37 28.67 3.51
CA ILE A 487 0.09 28.55 3.48
C ILE A 487 0.75 29.87 3.06
N ASP A 488 0.21 30.57 2.05
CA ASP A 488 0.80 31.82 1.57
C ASP A 488 0.75 32.92 2.63
N ALA A 489 -0.34 32.96 3.40
CA ALA A 489 -0.50 33.88 4.51
C ALA A 489 0.52 33.58 5.63
N ALA A 490 0.71 32.31 5.97
CA ALA A 490 1.71 31.89 6.97
C ALA A 490 3.14 32.22 6.51
N VAL A 491 3.48 31.94 5.25
CA VAL A 491 4.81 32.27 4.69
C VAL A 491 5.10 33.77 4.74
N ALA A 492 4.12 34.61 4.37
CA ALA A 492 4.26 36.06 4.44
C ALA A 492 4.47 36.54 5.89
N HIS A 493 3.72 35.99 6.84
CA HIS A 493 3.84 36.31 8.25
C HIS A 493 5.19 35.87 8.84
N LEU A 494 5.65 34.65 8.52
CA LEU A 494 6.94 34.13 8.99
C LEU A 494 8.12 34.97 8.53
N ARG A 495 8.13 35.43 7.27
CA ARG A 495 9.15 36.37 6.76
C ARG A 495 9.16 37.67 7.55
N GLN A 496 7.99 38.21 7.87
CA GLN A 496 7.87 39.44 8.65
C GLN A 496 8.32 39.24 10.11
N ALA A 497 7.96 38.11 10.73
CA ALA A 497 8.23 37.83 12.14
C ALA A 497 9.70 37.48 12.41
N LEU A 498 10.33 36.70 11.53
CA LEU A 498 11.71 36.22 11.69
C LEU A 498 12.75 37.14 11.02
N GLY A 499 12.33 37.90 10.01
CA GLY A 499 13.22 38.58 9.08
C GLY A 499 13.75 37.64 7.99
N GLU A 500 14.07 38.20 6.82
CA GLU A 500 14.37 37.40 5.61
C GLU A 500 15.59 36.48 5.78
N ASP A 501 16.66 36.94 6.44
CA ASP A 501 17.88 36.16 6.61
C ASP A 501 17.67 34.90 7.49
N VAL A 502 16.94 35.06 8.61
CA VAL A 502 16.64 33.95 9.53
C VAL A 502 15.65 32.99 8.89
N TYR A 503 14.61 33.53 8.24
CA TYR A 503 13.64 32.74 7.49
C TYR A 503 14.31 31.90 6.40
N GLN A 504 15.21 32.50 5.60
CA GLN A 504 15.92 31.79 4.55
C GLN A 504 16.85 30.72 5.13
N SER A 505 17.55 31.00 6.23
CA SER A 505 18.42 30.01 6.89
C SER A 505 17.63 28.79 7.39
N LEU A 506 16.44 28.98 7.96
CA LEU A 506 15.60 27.90 8.48
C LEU A 506 14.97 27.08 7.35
N THR A 507 14.45 27.75 6.33
CA THR A 507 13.90 27.06 5.15
C THR A 507 14.97 26.28 4.38
N ASP A 508 16.19 26.82 4.24
CA ASP A 508 17.33 26.11 3.65
C ASP A 508 17.75 24.89 4.49
N ALA A 509 17.64 24.97 5.82
CA ALA A 509 17.94 23.84 6.71
C ALA A 509 16.88 22.73 6.56
N GLY A 510 15.60 23.10 6.53
CA GLY A 510 14.49 22.18 6.28
C GLY A 510 14.58 21.52 4.90
N GLY A 511 14.87 22.28 3.85
CA GLY A 511 15.00 21.77 2.48
C GLY A 511 16.16 20.81 2.24
N LYS A 512 17.10 20.71 3.18
CA LYS A 512 18.22 19.75 3.16
C LYS A 512 17.94 18.47 3.94
N MET A 513 16.87 18.42 4.74
CA MET A 513 16.51 17.23 5.51
C MET A 513 16.00 16.13 4.58
N ALA A 514 16.37 14.88 4.87
CA ALA A 514 15.78 13.74 4.18
C ALA A 514 14.30 13.60 4.57
N ASN A 515 13.48 13.00 3.71
CA ASN A 515 12.04 12.84 4.00
C ASN A 515 11.74 12.15 5.35
N ALA A 516 12.61 11.22 5.78
CA ALA A 516 12.47 10.58 7.08
C ALA A 516 12.82 11.49 8.26
N ASP A 517 13.75 12.42 8.08
CA ASP A 517 14.06 13.45 9.08
C ASP A 517 12.93 14.47 9.15
N ALA A 518 12.36 14.83 8.00
CA ALA A 518 11.20 15.70 7.87
C ALA A 518 10.00 15.20 8.68
N ALA A 519 9.61 13.94 8.44
CA ALA A 519 8.48 13.32 9.13
C ALA A 519 8.70 13.28 10.64
N ARG A 520 9.91 12.87 11.07
CA ARG A 520 10.26 12.82 12.50
C ARG A 520 10.27 14.19 13.15
N TYR A 521 10.84 15.19 12.47
CA TYR A 521 10.85 16.57 12.95
C TYR A 521 9.42 17.09 13.11
N ALA A 522 8.57 16.90 12.10
CA ALA A 522 7.17 17.32 12.16
C ALA A 522 6.39 16.66 13.31
N LEU A 523 6.56 15.35 13.51
CA LEU A 523 5.92 14.63 14.62
C LEU A 523 6.42 15.10 15.99
N ASP A 524 7.72 15.36 16.14
CA ASP A 524 8.29 15.95 17.35
C ASP A 524 7.73 17.35 17.63
N GLN A 525 7.58 18.19 16.60
CA GLN A 525 6.97 19.51 16.75
C GLN A 525 5.49 19.45 17.14
N ILE A 526 4.74 18.45 16.64
CA ILE A 526 3.38 18.19 17.08
C ILE A 526 3.35 17.81 18.57
N ASP A 527 4.21 16.88 19.01
CA ASP A 527 4.23 16.43 20.40
C ASP A 527 4.63 17.56 21.36
N GLN A 528 5.53 18.45 20.95
CA GLN A 528 5.86 19.65 21.71
C GLN A 528 4.69 20.64 21.78
N ALA A 529 4.00 20.89 20.66
CA ALA A 529 2.83 21.77 20.63
C ALA A 529 1.66 21.25 21.49
N ARG A 530 1.55 19.93 21.68
CA ARG A 530 0.55 19.31 22.59
C ARG A 530 0.88 19.48 24.07
N ALA A 531 2.15 19.65 24.40
CA ALA A 531 2.62 19.70 25.78
C ALA A 531 2.53 21.10 26.41
N GLU A 532 2.36 22.13 25.56
CA GLU A 532 2.17 23.53 25.90
C GLU A 532 0.69 23.86 26.05
#